data_AF-A0A662H9D6-F1
#
_entry.id   AF-A0A662H9D6-F1
#
_cell.length_a   1.000
_cell.length_b   1.000
_cell.length_c   1.000
_cell.angle_alpha   90.00
_cell.angle_beta   90.00
_cell.angle_gamma   90.00
#
_symmetry.space_group_name_H-M   'P 1'
#
loop_
_entity.id
_entity.type
_entity.pdbx_description
1 polymer ?
#
loop_
_entity_poly.entity_id
_entity_poly.type
_entity_poly.pdbx_seq_one_letter_code
_entity_poly.pdbx_strand_id
1 'polypeptide(L)' 'MIADCRFCKFFIKLEECDGEMLAKVFSLAKARGEEPKGFCLKYKRGITYYVGHCKGFERKETEYRTIPITRWMR' A
#
# COMPACT_ATOMS: atom_id res chain seq x y z
N MET A 1 13.98 7.27 -7.14
CA MET A 1 13.93 6.53 -5.86
C MET A 1 13.09 5.28 -6.07
N ILE A 2 13.66 4.11 -5.75
CA ILE A 2 12.90 2.87 -5.69
C ILE A 2 12.01 2.95 -4.44
N ALA A 3 10.73 2.62 -4.62
CA ALA A 3 9.69 2.70 -3.61
C ALA A 3 8.95 1.35 -3.55
N ASP A 4 8.48 1.00 -2.37
CA ASP A 4 7.59 -0.13 -2.16
C ASP A 4 6.25 0.38 -1.62
N CYS A 5 5.19 0.21 -2.42
CA CYS A 5 3.87 0.70 -2.12
C CYS A 5 3.34 0.20 -0.77
N ARG A 6 3.76 -0.98 -0.29
CA ARG A 6 3.31 -1.52 1.01
C ARG A 6 3.65 -0.62 2.19
N PHE A 7 4.75 0.13 2.09
CA PHE A 7 5.18 1.10 3.11
C PHE A 7 4.69 2.53 2.85
N CYS A 8 3.93 2.77 1.77
CA CYS A 8 3.46 4.09 1.40
C CYS A 8 2.16 4.43 2.14
N LYS A 9 2.04 5.64 2.71
CA LYS A 9 0.82 6.07 3.41
C LYS A 9 -0.44 6.12 2.54
N PHE A 10 -0.28 6.27 1.23
CA PHE A 10 -1.39 6.31 0.28
C PHE A 10 -1.80 4.95 -0.28
N PHE A 11 -1.14 3.88 0.16
CA PHE A 11 -1.45 2.53 -0.29
C PHE A 11 -2.60 1.95 0.53
N ILE A 12 -3.66 1.57 -0.19
CA ILE A 12 -4.80 0.82 0.31
C ILE A 12 -4.71 -0.59 -0.26
N LYS A 13 -4.78 -1.60 0.62
CA LYS A 13 -4.78 -3.00 0.20
C LYS A 13 -6.06 -3.30 -0.59
N LEU A 14 -5.99 -4.30 -1.46
CA LEU A 14 -7.15 -4.70 -2.26
C LEU A 14 -8.39 -5.02 -1.40
N GLU A 15 -8.17 -5.66 -0.25
CA GLU A 15 -9.18 -6.05 0.74
C GLU A 15 -9.91 -4.86 1.37
N GLU A 16 -9.24 -3.70 1.41
CA GLU A 16 -9.72 -2.47 2.04
C GLU A 16 -10.26 -1.47 0.99
N CYS A 17 -10.34 -1.86 -0.27
CA CYS A 17 -10.80 -0.99 -1.37
C CYS A 17 -12.33 -0.98 -1.48
N ASP A 18 -12.91 0.22 -1.64
CA ASP A 18 -14.33 0.38 -1.98
C ASP A 18 -14.64 -0.09 -3.41
N GLY A 19 -15.93 -0.28 -3.73
CA GLY A 19 -16.37 -0.78 -5.05
C GLY A 19 -15.84 0.02 -6.24
N GLU A 20 -15.79 1.35 -6.15
CA GLU A 20 -15.20 2.20 -7.20
C GLU A 20 -13.68 2.03 -7.32
N MET A 21 -12.98 1.84 -6.20
CA MET A 21 -11.55 1.60 -6.22
C MET A 21 -11.26 0.24 -6.85
N LEU A 22 -11.98 -0.81 -6.44
CA LEU A 22 -11.88 -2.14 -7.01
C LEU A 22 -12.07 -2.11 -8.52
N ALA A 23 -13.12 -1.44 -9.03
CA ALA A 23 -13.36 -1.32 -10.47
C ALA A 23 -12.13 -0.76 -11.22
N LYS A 24 -11.46 0.25 -10.66
CA LYS A 24 -10.24 0.83 -11.25
C LYS A 24 -9.04 -0.11 -11.15
N VAL A 25 -8.87 -0.81 -10.02
CA VAL A 25 -7.77 -1.78 -9.86
C VAL A 25 -7.92 -2.92 -10.85
N PHE A 26 -9.11 -3.55 -10.91
CA PHE A 26 -9.40 -4.66 -11.80
C PHE A 26 -9.33 -4.26 -13.28
N SER A 27 -9.82 -3.08 -13.64
CA SER A 27 -9.72 -2.60 -15.02
C SER A 27 -8.26 -2.45 -15.46
N LEU A 28 -7.40 -1.87 -14.61
CA LEU A 28 -5.98 -1.72 -14.88
C LEU A 28 -5.26 -3.08 -14.94
N ALA A 29 -5.55 -3.95 -13.97
CA ALA A 29 -5.00 -5.30 -13.88
C ALA A 29 -5.33 -6.11 -15.14
N LYS A 30 -6.60 -6.11 -15.56
CA LYS A 30 -7.07 -6.76 -16.79
C LYS A 30 -6.40 -6.20 -18.04
N ALA A 31 -6.26 -4.88 -18.14
CA ALA A 31 -5.62 -4.24 -19.29
C ALA A 31 -4.12 -4.60 -19.42
N ARG A 32 -3.47 -4.93 -18.30
CA ARG A 32 -2.05 -5.30 -18.25
C ARG A 32 -1.80 -6.80 -18.20
N GLY A 33 -2.84 -7.62 -18.00
CA GLY A 33 -2.70 -9.05 -17.73
C GLY A 33 -1.98 -9.34 -16.41
N GLU A 34 -2.05 -8.42 -15.44
CA GLU A 34 -1.40 -8.53 -14.14
C GLU A 34 -2.43 -8.77 -13.04
N GLU A 35 -1.96 -9.20 -11.86
CA GLU A 35 -2.83 -9.36 -10.70
C GLU A 35 -3.11 -8.01 -10.02
N PRO A 36 -4.36 -7.76 -9.59
CA PRO A 36 -4.70 -6.58 -8.81
C PRO A 36 -4.09 -6.68 -7.41
N LYS A 37 -3.36 -5.66 -6.96
CA LYS A 37 -2.67 -5.68 -5.64
C LYS A 37 -3.21 -4.66 -4.64
N GLY A 38 -3.82 -3.58 -5.13
CA GLY A 38 -4.44 -2.55 -4.30
C GLY A 38 -4.58 -1.23 -5.04
N PHE A 39 -4.80 -0.16 -4.28
CA PHE A 39 -5.10 1.17 -4.83
C PHE A 39 -4.16 2.23 -4.26
N CYS A 40 -3.81 3.21 -5.10
CA CYS A 40 -3.03 4.38 -4.71
C CYS A 40 -3.93 5.60 -4.60
N LEU A 41 -4.14 6.12 -3.39
CA LEU A 41 -4.98 7.31 -3.15
C LEU A 41 -4.41 8.59 -3.79
N LYS A 42 -3.09 8.75 -3.78
CA LYS A 42 -2.42 9.96 -4.30
C LYS A 42 -2.63 10.15 -5.80
N TYR A 43 -2.56 9.06 -6.57
CA TYR A 43 -2.72 9.10 -8.03
C TYR A 43 -4.08 8.57 -8.50
N LYS A 44 -4.96 8.21 -7.56
CA LYS A 44 -6.29 7.65 -7.80
C LYS A 44 -6.30 6.50 -8.83
N ARG A 45 -5.30 5.61 -8.74
CA ARG A 45 -5.08 4.52 -9.72
C ARG A 45 -4.87 3.17 -9.04
N GLY A 46 -5.16 2.11 -9.81
CA GLY A 46 -4.84 0.75 -9.41
C GLY A 46 -3.34 0.49 -9.32
N ILE A 47 -2.97 -0.47 -8.48
CA ILE A 47 -1.61 -0.96 -8.29
C ILE A 47 -1.59 -2.44 -8.66
N THR A 48 -0.67 -2.80 -9.54
CA THR A 48 -0.42 -4.17 -10.01
C THR A 48 0.99 -4.67 -9.64
N TYR A 49 1.85 -3.78 -9.13
CA TYR A 49 3.19 -4.09 -8.63
C TYR A 49 3.47 -3.34 -7.33
N TYR A 50 4.18 -3.98 -6.39
CA TYR A 50 4.53 -3.33 -5.12
C TYR A 50 5.78 -2.46 -5.24
N VAL A 51 6.79 -2.92 -5.97
CA VAL A 51 8.11 -2.29 -6.01
C VAL A 51 8.31 -1.62 -7.37
N GLY A 52 8.77 -0.37 -7.35
CA GLY A 52 9.09 0.37 -8.58
C GLY A 52 9.51 1.81 -8.31
N HIS A 53 9.51 2.63 -9.35
CA HIS A 53 9.83 4.06 -9.21
C HIS A 53 8.55 4.86 -8.97
N CYS A 54 8.44 5.53 -7.83
CA CYS A 54 7.29 6.38 -7.49
C CYS A 54 7.74 7.74 -6.97
N LYS A 55 7.42 8.82 -7.71
CA LYS A 55 7.71 10.21 -7.31
C LYS A 55 6.87 10.68 -6.12
N GLY A 56 5.73 10.04 -5.88
CA GLY A 56 4.77 10.39 -4.84
C GLY A 56 4.88 9.55 -3.57
N PHE A 57 5.88 8.67 -3.47
CA PHE A 57 6.05 7.79 -2.32
C PHE A 57 6.28 8.60 -1.04
N GLU A 58 5.48 8.33 -0.02
CA GLU A 58 5.62 8.89 1.33
C GLU A 58 5.46 7.75 2.33
N ARG A 59 6.49 7.52 3.16
CA ARG A 59 6.54 6.38 4.08
C ARG A 59 5.48 6.54 5.18
N LYS A 60 4.81 5.45 5.55
CA LYS A 60 3.96 5.37 6.76
C LYS A 60 4.84 5.61 7.98
N GLU A 61 4.41 6.50 8.88
CA GLU A 61 5.05 6.63 10.19
C GLU A 61 4.87 5.31 10.94
N THR A 62 5.98 4.71 11.38
CA THR A 62 5.96 3.48 12.15
C THR A 62 5.96 3.89 13.62
N GLU A 63 4.84 3.78 14.32
CA GLU A 63 4.80 4.02 15.76
C GLU A 63 5.66 2.96 16.46
N TYR A 64 6.82 3.36 16.97
CA TYR A 64 7.61 2.53 17.87
C TYR A 64 6.94 2.56 19.23
N ARG A 65 6.18 1.50 19.56
CA ARG A 65 5.74 1.29 20.96
C ARG A 65 6.94 0.84 21.77
N THR A 66 7.40 1.69 22.68
CA THR A 66 8.34 1.29 23.73
C THR A 66 7.61 0.32 24.67
N ILE A 67 8.00 -0.95 24.62
CA ILE A 67 7.51 -1.94 25.57
C ILE A 67 8.37 -1.80 26.84
N PRO A 68 7.80 -1.41 28.00
CA PRO A 68 8.59 -1.33 29.22
C PRO A 68 9.14 -2.72 29.60
N ILE A 69 10.45 -2.77 29.88
CA ILE A 69 11.20 -3.98 30.28
C ILE A 69 10.69 -4.61 31.59
N THR A 70 9.88 -3.90 32.36
CA THR A 70 9.36 -4.31 33.68
C THR A 70 8.48 -5.57 33.68
N ARG A 71 8.15 -6.13 32.51
CA ARG A 71 7.39 -7.39 32.39
C ARG A 71 8.26 -8.66 32.49
N TRP A 72 9.59 -8.54 32.57
CA TRP A 72 10.54 -9.68 32.58
C TRP A 72 11.22 -9.96 33.93
N MET A 73 10.82 -9.27 35.01
CA MET A 73 11.25 -9.57 36.37
C MET A 73 10.11 -10.26 37.12
N ARG A 74 10.02 -11.58 37.03
CA ARG A 74 9.24 -12.38 37.97
C ARG A 74 9.93 -13.72 38.21
#